data_AF-A0AAV5YW39-F1
#
_entry.id   AF-A0AAV5YW39-F1
#
_cell.length_a   1.000
_cell.length_b   1.000
_cell.length_c   1.000
_cell.angle_alpha   90.00
_cell.angle_beta   90.00
_cell.angle_gamma   90.00
#
_symmetry.space_group_name_H-M   'P 1'
#
loop_
_entity.id
_entity.type
_entity.pdbx_description
1 polymer ?
#
loop_
_entity_poly.entity_id
_entity_poly.type
_entity_poly.pdbx_seq_one_letter_code
_entity_poly.pdbx_strand_id
1 'polypeptide(L)'
;FEDYTLTRYVRDASTVQDIRARVRSDGITHLLVRHDVLLDYRRSPIVDDRRSRKENLAKMALMAAFFSEGTRLIKGDQKFWLIELPRRPT
;
A
#
# COMPACT_ATOMS: atom_id res chain seq x y z
N PHE A 1 5.91 -10.44 -3.60
CA PHE A 1 4.98 -9.90 -2.59
C PHE A 1 3.72 -9.46 -3.31
N GLU A 2 2.55 -9.86 -2.84
CA GLU A 2 1.26 -9.68 -3.53
C GLU A 2 0.38 -8.60 -2.89
N ASP A 3 -0.47 -7.95 -3.69
CA ASP A 3 -1.41 -6.90 -3.32
C ASP A 3 -2.25 -7.20 -2.06
N TYR A 4 -2.56 -8.48 -1.83
CA TYR A 4 -3.32 -8.95 -0.67
C TYR A 4 -2.64 -8.61 0.66
N THR A 5 -1.32 -8.71 0.71
CA THR A 5 -0.59 -8.52 1.97
C THR A 5 -0.48 -7.03 2.33
N LEU A 6 -0.26 -6.16 1.33
CA LEU A 6 -0.32 -4.71 1.54
C LEU A 6 -1.72 -4.26 1.97
N THR A 7 -2.76 -4.81 1.32
CA THR A 7 -4.16 -4.52 1.66
C THR A 7 -4.47 -4.82 3.13
N ARG A 8 -3.97 -5.95 3.64
CA ARG A 8 -4.12 -6.30 5.05
C ARG A 8 -3.43 -5.29 5.97
N TYR A 9 -2.19 -4.88 5.66
CA TYR A 9 -1.50 -3.89 6.48
C TYR A 9 -2.21 -2.53 6.49
N VAL A 10 -2.70 -2.06 5.34
CA VAL A 10 -3.44 -0.79 5.24
C VAL A 10 -4.74 -0.85 6.03
N ARG A 11 -5.47 -1.98 5.97
CA ARG A 11 -6.73 -2.16 6.71
C ARG A 11 -6.54 -2.00 8.21
N ASP A 12 -5.45 -2.55 8.76
CA ASP A 12 -5.15 -2.52 10.20
C ASP A 12 -4.41 -1.25 10.65
N ALA A 13 -3.81 -0.50 9.72
CA ALA A 13 -2.96 0.65 10.03
C ALA A 13 -3.76 1.94 10.28
N SER A 14 -3.29 2.78 11.21
CA SER A 14 -3.80 4.13 11.41
C SER A 14 -2.90 5.19 10.77
N THR A 15 -1.64 4.84 10.52
CA THR A 15 -0.61 5.72 9.95
C THR A 15 0.23 4.99 8.88
N VAL A 16 0.94 5.75 8.04
CA VAL A 16 1.90 5.19 7.07
C VAL A 16 3.05 4.46 7.79
N GLN A 17 3.43 4.95 8.97
CA GLN A 17 4.47 4.38 9.81
C GLN A 17 4.11 2.96 10.27
N ASP A 18 2.84 2.70 10.59
CA ASP A 18 2.37 1.35 10.94
C ASP A 18 2.56 0.37 9.79
N ILE A 19 2.21 0.79 8.56
CA ILE A 19 2.38 -0.01 7.36
C ILE A 19 3.87 -0.32 7.15
N ARG A 20 4.73 0.70 7.23
CA ARG A 20 6.19 0.52 7.10
C ARG A 20 6.76 -0.39 8.18
N ALA A 21 6.33 -0.25 9.42
CA ALA A 21 6.81 -1.07 10.52
C ALA A 21 6.50 -2.55 10.28
N ARG A 22 5.27 -2.88 9.85
CA ARG A 22 4.87 -4.26 9.52
C ARG A 22 5.64 -4.82 8.34
N VAL A 23 5.69 -4.07 7.24
CA VAL A 23 6.46 -4.44 6.04
C VAL A 23 7.92 -4.74 6.40
N ARG A 24 8.55 -3.89 7.24
CA ARG A 24 9.93 -4.08 7.69
C ARG A 24 10.09 -5.29 8.60
N SER A 25 9.15 -5.51 9.52
CA SER A 25 9.14 -6.67 10.40
C SER A 25 9.14 -7.97 9.60
N ASP A 26 8.43 -7.98 8.48
CA ASP A 26 8.31 -9.14 7.61
C ASP A 26 9.46 -9.25 6.59
N GLY A 27 10.49 -8.39 6.69
CA GLY A 27 11.68 -8.42 5.85
C GLY A 27 11.44 -8.02 4.39
N ILE A 28 10.32 -7.36 4.10
CA ILE A 28 9.93 -7.03 2.74
C ILE A 28 10.70 -5.79 2.27
N THR A 29 11.43 -5.95 1.16
CA THR A 29 12.23 -4.89 0.55
C THR A 29 11.65 -4.36 -0.76
N HIS A 30 10.82 -5.18 -1.42
CA HIS A 30 10.22 -4.85 -2.72
C HIS A 30 8.75 -5.26 -2.75
N LEU A 31 7.92 -4.43 -3.40
CA LEU A 31 6.52 -4.74 -3.66
C LEU A 31 6.27 -4.71 -5.17
N LEU A 32 5.59 -5.73 -5.67
CA LEU A 32 4.97 -5.70 -6.99
C LEU A 32 3.48 -5.48 -6.77
N VAL A 33 2.94 -4.40 -7.31
CA VAL A 33 1.55 -4.01 -7.06
C VAL A 33 0.75 -3.74 -8.33
N ARG A 34 -0.53 -4.14 -8.35
CA ARG A 34 -1.49 -3.75 -9.40
C ARG A 34 -2.05 -2.36 -9.12
N HIS A 35 -1.30 -1.31 -9.45
CA HIS A 35 -1.69 0.07 -9.15
C HIS A 35 -3.02 0.45 -9.80
N ASP A 36 -3.33 -0.09 -10.98
CA ASP A 36 -4.60 0.15 -11.70
C ASP A 36 -5.83 -0.35 -10.93
N VAL A 37 -5.66 -1.32 -10.05
CA VAL A 37 -6.72 -1.90 -9.22
C VAL A 37 -6.68 -1.28 -7.84
N LEU A 38 -5.50 -1.23 -7.22
CA LEU A 38 -5.35 -0.74 -5.85
C LEU A 38 -5.81 0.70 -5.70
N LEU A 39 -5.47 1.57 -6.65
CA LEU A 39 -5.79 3.01 -6.56
C LEU A 39 -7.21 3.34 -7.08
N ASP A 40 -7.93 2.38 -7.66
CA ASP A 40 -9.31 2.57 -8.11
C ASP A 40 -10.30 2.21 -7.00
N TYR A 41 -11.03 3.20 -6.48
CA TYR A 41 -12.03 3.01 -5.42
C TYR A 41 -13.06 1.90 -5.73
N ARG A 42 -13.45 1.72 -6.99
CA ARG A 42 -14.48 0.73 -7.37
C ARG A 42 -13.94 -0.69 -7.45
N ARG A 43 -12.62 -0.85 -7.54
CA ARG A 43 -11.96 -2.15 -7.76
C ARG A 43 -11.02 -2.52 -6.63
N SER A 44 -10.67 -1.56 -5.78
CA SER A 44 -9.64 -1.73 -4.76
C SER A 44 -10.11 -2.70 -3.68
N PRO A 45 -9.32 -3.73 -3.36
CA PRO A 45 -9.62 -4.63 -2.26
C PRO A 45 -9.51 -3.94 -0.89
N ILE A 46 -9.00 -2.71 -0.80
CA ILE A 46 -8.98 -1.96 0.47
C ILE A 46 -10.35 -1.44 0.86
N VAL A 47 -11.21 -1.14 -0.12
CA VAL A 47 -12.58 -0.69 0.12
C VAL A 47 -13.37 -1.82 0.74
N ASP A 48 -14.02 -1.52 1.87
CA ASP A 48 -14.88 -2.45 2.60
C ASP A 48 -16.28 -1.84 2.67
N ASP A 49 -17.27 -2.49 2.05
CA ASP A 49 -18.65 -2.01 2.00
C ASP A 49 -19.33 -1.96 3.38
N ARG A 50 -18.74 -2.61 4.39
CA ARG A 50 -19.19 -2.53 5.79
C ARG A 50 -18.75 -1.24 6.47
N ARG A 51 -17.83 -0.47 5.88
CA ARG A 51 -17.32 0.79 6.41
C ARG A 51 -17.99 1.98 5.74
N SER A 52 -17.98 3.12 6.43
CA SER A 52 -18.42 4.36 5.82
C SER A 52 -17.51 4.77 4.65
N ARG A 53 -18.07 5.51 3.69
CA ARG A 53 -17.28 6.09 2.59
C ARG A 53 -16.10 6.92 3.09
N LYS A 54 -16.28 7.67 4.19
CA LYS A 54 -15.23 8.48 4.81
C LYS A 54 -14.06 7.62 5.27
N GLU A 55 -14.32 6.49 5.92
CA GLU A 55 -13.27 5.57 6.37
C GLU A 55 -12.56 4.90 5.19
N ASN A 56 -13.30 4.47 4.17
CA ASN A 56 -12.70 3.88 2.97
C ASN A 56 -11.78 4.89 2.26
N LEU A 57 -12.21 6.14 2.12
CA LEU A 57 -11.37 7.20 1.55
C LEU A 57 -10.12 7.47 2.41
N ALA A 58 -10.24 7.45 3.73
CA ALA A 58 -9.09 7.60 4.62
C ALA A 58 -8.06 6.46 4.44
N LYS A 59 -8.52 5.22 4.28
CA LYS A 59 -7.65 4.06 4.01
C LYS A 59 -6.99 4.13 2.63
N MET A 60 -7.74 4.56 1.62
CA MET A 60 -7.19 4.81 0.28
C MET A 60 -6.12 5.92 0.31
N ALA A 61 -6.36 6.99 1.07
CA ALA A 61 -5.39 8.06 1.26
C ALA A 61 -4.12 7.58 1.98
N LEU A 62 -4.26 6.73 3.00
CA LEU A 62 -3.11 6.10 3.68
C LEU A 62 -2.27 5.24 2.72
N MET A 63 -2.91 4.44 1.87
CA MET A 63 -2.20 3.67 0.86
C MET A 63 -1.49 4.58 -0.16
N ALA A 64 -2.15 5.63 -0.65
CA ALA A 64 -1.53 6.57 -1.58
C ALA A 64 -0.31 7.26 -0.95
N ALA A 65 -0.43 7.71 0.30
CA ALA A 65 0.67 8.29 1.06
C ALA A 65 1.83 7.31 1.28
N PHE A 66 1.53 6.02 1.54
CA PHE A 66 2.56 4.99 1.63
C PHE A 66 3.40 4.90 0.35
N PHE A 67 2.79 4.99 -0.84
CA PHE A 67 3.55 4.99 -2.09
C PHE A 67 4.29 6.30 -2.36
N SER A 68 3.70 7.46 -2.02
CA SER A 68 4.34 8.76 -2.26
C SER A 68 5.49 9.06 -1.30
N GLU A 69 5.49 8.48 -0.10
CA GLU A 69 6.49 8.78 0.90
C GLU A 69 7.51 7.64 1.04
N GLY A 70 8.75 7.90 0.62
CA GLY A 70 9.90 7.04 0.94
C GLY A 70 9.95 5.70 0.19
N THR A 71 9.05 5.41 -0.74
CA THR A 71 9.20 4.30 -1.69
C THR A 71 9.81 4.80 -3.00
N ARG A 72 10.55 3.93 -3.67
CA ARG A 72 11.17 4.22 -4.96
C ARG A 72 10.56 3.34 -6.03
N LEU A 73 9.96 3.95 -7.06
CA LEU A 73 9.53 3.21 -8.25
C LEU A 73 10.76 2.72 -9.03
N ILE A 74 10.90 1.40 -9.16
CA ILE A 74 11.98 0.76 -9.91
C ILE A 74 11.54 0.54 -11.36
N LYS A 75 10.32 0.03 -11.55
CA LYS A 75 9.73 -0.19 -12.88
C LYS A 75 8.21 -0.05 -12.79
N GLY A 76 7.61 0.54 -13.81
CA GLY A 76 6.16 0.62 -13.93
C GLY A 76 5.69 0.42 -15.36
N ASP A 77 4.52 -0.19 -15.51
CA ASP A 77 3.76 -0.21 -16.74
C ASP A 77 2.31 0.25 -16.50
N GLN A 78 1.42 0.02 -17.46
CA GLN A 78 0.01 0.43 -17.37
C GLN A 78 -0.75 -0.19 -16.19
N LYS A 79 -0.30 -1.34 -15.66
CA LYS A 79 -1.01 -2.11 -14.63
C LYS A 79 -0.19 -2.34 -13.38
N PHE A 80 1.13 -2.49 -13.51
CA PHE A 80 2.00 -2.92 -12.43
C PHE A 80 3.06 -1.88 -12.09
N TRP A 81 3.35 -1.76 -10.79
CA TRP A 81 4.53 -1.09 -10.28
C TRP A 81 5.37 -2.06 -9.48
N LEU A 82 6.66 -2.12 -9.78
CA LEU A 82 7.69 -2.68 -8.92
C LEU A 82 8.33 -1.52 -8.15
N ILE A 83 8.17 -1.53 -6.83
CA ILE A 83 8.71 -0.51 -5.95
C ILE A 83 9.72 -1.11 -4.96
N GLU A 84 10.78 -0.38 -4.69
CA GLU A 84 11.73 -0.64 -3.61
C GLU A 84 11.29 0.18 -2.38
N LEU A 85 11.36 -0.46 -1.22
CA LEU A 85 11.00 0.14 0.05
C LEU A 85 12.24 0.69 0.75
N PRO A 86 12.09 1.72 1.61
CA PRO A 86 13.23 2.35 2.23
C PRO A 86 13.95 1.34 3.13
N ARG A 87 15.24 1.13 2.84
CA ARG A 87 16.11 0.27 3.65
C ARG A 87 16.20 0.84 5.07
N ARG A 88 16.40 -0.02 6.07
CA ARG A 88 16.71 0.45 7.44
C ARG A 88 17.87 1.45 7.34
N PRO A 89 17.77 2.66 7.93
CA PRO A 89 18.99 3.36 8.30
C PRO A 89 19.72 2.42 9.26
N THR A 90 20.93 2.04 8.88
CA THR A 90 21.91 1.34 9.73
C THR A 90 22.27 2.19 10.92
#